data_AF-A0A7K4LNN6-F1
#
_entry.id   AF-A0A7K4LNN6-F1
#
_cell.length_a   1.000
_cell.length_b   1.000
_cell.length_c   1.000
_cell.angle_alpha   90.00
_cell.angle_beta   90.00
_cell.angle_gamma   90.00
#
_symmetry.space_group_name_H-M   'P 1'
#
loop_
_entity.id
_entity.type
_entity.pdbx_description
1 polymer ?
#
loop_
_entity_poly.entity_id
_entity_poly.type
_entity_poly.pdbx_seq_one_letter_code
_entity_poly.pdbx_strand_id
1 'polypeptide(L)'
;VSKQQAIMPGQSYGLEDGSCSYKDFSGSRNNRFSTPEQAAKNRIQHPSNVLHFFNAPLEVTEDNFYEICDELGVKRPSSVKVFSGKSK
;
A
#
# COMPACT_ATOMS: atom_id res chain seq x y z
N VAL A 1 18.28 -16.72 -15.11
CA VAL A 1 18.06 -15.38 -15.70
C VAL A 1 16.57 -15.22 -15.94
N SER A 2 15.94 -14.21 -15.32
CA SER A 2 14.50 -14.00 -15.41
C SER A 2 14.07 -13.80 -16.87
N LYS A 3 13.06 -14.56 -17.33
CA LYS A 3 12.46 -14.44 -18.68
C LYS A 3 11.36 -13.39 -18.74
N GLN A 4 11.36 -12.43 -17.82
CA GLN A 4 10.39 -11.35 -17.84
C GLN A 4 10.69 -10.47 -19.05
N GLN A 5 9.73 -10.31 -19.95
CA GLN A 5 9.79 -9.28 -20.99
C GLN A 5 10.02 -7.94 -20.29
N ALA A 6 11.21 -7.36 -20.47
CA ALA A 6 11.50 -6.04 -19.94
C ALA A 6 10.66 -5.04 -20.72
N ILE A 7 9.67 -4.42 -20.06
CA ILE A 7 8.90 -3.33 -20.66
C ILE A 7 9.82 -2.11 -20.68
N MET A 8 10.35 -1.80 -21.86
CA MET A 8 11.13 -0.57 -22.06
C MET A 8 10.17 0.63 -22.11
N PRO A 9 10.53 1.81 -21.55
CA PRO A 9 9.65 2.98 -21.50
C PRO A 9 9.04 3.37 -22.86
N GLY A 10 9.80 3.19 -23.94
CA GLY A 10 9.40 3.50 -25.32
C GLY A 10 8.44 2.51 -25.98
N GLN A 11 8.06 1.41 -25.31
CA GLN A 11 7.09 0.41 -25.81
C GLN A 11 5.90 0.24 -24.85
N SER A 12 5.66 1.23 -24.00
CA SER A 12 4.51 1.23 -23.11
C SER A 12 3.20 1.36 -23.89
N TYR A 13 2.14 0.75 -23.35
CA TYR A 13 0.80 0.74 -23.92
C TYR A 13 -0.22 0.97 -22.79
N GLY A 14 -1.43 1.40 -23.15
CA GLY A 14 -2.51 1.62 -22.18
C GLY A 14 -3.10 0.30 -21.70
N LEU A 15 -3.31 0.18 -20.40
CA LEU A 15 -4.10 -0.87 -19.78
C LEU A 15 -5.60 -0.55 -19.86
N GLU A 16 -6.44 -1.52 -19.53
CA GLU A 16 -7.91 -1.41 -19.61
C GLU A 16 -8.47 -0.32 -18.69
N ASP A 17 -7.79 -0.02 -17.58
CA ASP A 17 -8.12 1.05 -16.65
C ASP A 17 -7.62 2.43 -17.10
N GLY A 18 -7.02 2.52 -18.30
CA GLY A 18 -6.42 3.72 -18.85
C GLY A 18 -5.03 4.06 -18.29
N SER A 19 -4.49 3.24 -17.39
CA SER A 19 -3.14 3.42 -16.85
C SER A 19 -2.06 2.92 -17.82
N CYS A 20 -0.81 3.32 -17.60
CA CYS A 20 0.31 2.93 -18.46
C CYS A 20 0.88 1.56 -18.06
N SER A 21 1.21 0.71 -19.03
CA SER A 21 1.84 -0.60 -18.78
C SER A 21 3.26 -0.50 -18.20
N TYR A 22 3.87 0.69 -18.24
CA TYR A 22 5.12 1.02 -17.56
C TYR A 22 4.92 2.12 -16.53
N LYS A 23 5.45 1.91 -15.32
CA LYS A 23 5.43 2.90 -14.24
C LYS A 23 6.72 2.85 -13.42
N ASP A 24 7.42 3.98 -13.33
CA ASP A 24 8.59 4.13 -12.48
C ASP A 24 8.18 4.61 -11.07
N PHE A 25 8.63 3.87 -10.05
CA PHE A 25 8.42 4.19 -8.64
C PHE A 25 9.71 4.53 -7.89
N SER A 26 10.84 4.68 -8.60
CA SER A 26 12.16 4.98 -8.03
C SER A 26 12.15 6.22 -7.10
N GLY A 27 11.45 7.28 -7.52
CA GLY A 27 11.28 8.54 -6.76
C GLY A 27 10.07 8.59 -5.82
N SER A 28 9.38 7.47 -5.59
CA SER A 28 8.16 7.47 -4.78
C SER A 28 8.45 7.76 -3.30
N ARG A 29 7.77 8.78 -2.73
CA ARG A 29 7.82 9.09 -1.29
C ARG A 29 7.27 7.97 -0.41
N ASN A 30 6.49 7.06 -0.98
CA ASN A 30 5.90 5.92 -0.27
C ASN A 30 6.86 4.71 -0.16
N ASN A 31 8.07 4.81 -0.70
CA ASN A 31 9.09 3.76 -0.59
C ASN A 31 9.59 3.65 0.84
N ARG A 32 9.47 2.44 1.43
CA ARG A 32 9.82 2.22 2.85
C ARG A 32 11.28 1.82 3.09
N PHE A 33 12.04 1.56 2.03
CA PHE A 33 13.43 1.07 2.09
C PHE A 33 14.44 2.04 1.47
N SER A 34 14.07 3.31 1.30
CA SER A 34 14.92 4.30 0.65
C SER A 34 16.16 4.71 1.46
N THR A 35 16.11 4.60 2.79
CA THR A 35 17.27 4.84 3.66
C THR A 35 17.44 3.69 4.67
N PRO A 36 18.65 3.43 5.17
CA PRO A 36 18.90 2.37 6.16
C PRO A 36 18.03 2.49 7.42
N GLU A 37 17.79 3.71 7.89
CA GLU A 37 17.01 4.01 9.09
C GLU A 37 15.50 3.76 8.88
N GLN A 38 14.99 3.97 7.66
CA GLN A 38 13.62 3.62 7.30
C GLN A 38 13.49 2.10 7.12
N ALA A 39 14.44 1.48 6.43
CA ALA A 39 14.50 0.04 6.23
C ALA A 39 14.48 -0.71 7.57
N ALA A 40 15.27 -0.27 8.55
CA ALA A 40 15.33 -0.85 9.90
C ALA A 40 13.98 -0.80 10.65
N LYS A 41 13.08 0.13 10.32
CA LYS A 41 11.74 0.20 10.92
C LYS A 41 10.75 -0.77 10.27
N ASN A 42 11.05 -1.32 9.09
CA ASN A 42 10.20 -2.31 8.45
C ASN A 42 10.47 -3.68 9.06
N ARG A 43 9.47 -4.22 9.75
CA ARG A 43 9.51 -5.62 10.20
C ARG A 43 9.13 -6.52 9.03
N ILE A 44 9.96 -7.51 8.73
CA ILE A 44 9.57 -8.58 7.81
C ILE A 44 8.46 -9.37 8.50
N GLN A 45 7.25 -9.27 7.97
CA GLN A 45 6.09 -10.01 8.42
C GLN A 45 5.68 -10.98 7.31
N HIS A 46 5.41 -12.23 7.69
CA HIS A 46 4.84 -13.18 6.75
C HIS A 46 3.44 -12.72 6.33
N PRO A 47 2.97 -13.07 5.12
CA PRO A 47 1.60 -12.82 4.70
C PRO A 47 0.61 -13.34 5.76
N SER A 48 -0.31 -12.48 6.17
CA SER A 48 -1.29 -12.75 7.23
C SER A 48 -2.66 -12.20 6.83
N ASN A 49 -3.71 -12.73 7.46
CA ASN A 49 -5.08 -12.21 7.34
C ASN A 49 -5.33 -10.95 8.17
N VAL A 50 -4.31 -10.43 8.86
CA VAL A 50 -4.36 -9.19 9.66
C VAL A 50 -3.41 -8.16 9.07
N LEU A 51 -3.90 -6.95 8.84
CA LEU A 51 -3.11 -5.82 8.34
C LEU A 51 -2.93 -4.75 9.43
N HIS A 52 -1.71 -4.23 9.57
CA HIS A 52 -1.42 -3.07 10.40
C HIS A 52 -1.42 -1.80 9.54
N PHE A 53 -2.33 -0.88 9.85
CA PHE A 53 -2.37 0.44 9.23
C PHE A 53 -1.63 1.48 10.08
N PHE A 54 -1.06 2.49 9.41
CA PHE A 54 -0.37 3.62 10.02
C PHE A 54 -0.77 4.90 9.29
N ASN A 55 -0.59 6.06 9.92
CA ASN A 55 -0.87 7.37 9.32
C ASN A 55 -2.36 7.56 8.92
N ALA A 56 -3.29 6.92 9.64
CA ALA A 56 -4.71 7.23 9.53
C ALA A 56 -5.05 8.53 10.28
N PRO A 57 -6.14 9.22 9.91
CA PRO A 57 -6.66 10.36 10.67
C PRO A 57 -6.90 10.01 12.15
N LEU A 58 -6.77 11.00 13.04
CA LEU A 58 -6.93 10.79 14.49
C LEU A 58 -8.33 10.30 14.88
N GLU A 59 -9.34 10.72 14.12
CA GLU A 59 -10.76 10.39 14.34
C GLU A 59 -11.23 9.24 13.45
N VAL A 60 -10.30 8.41 12.95
CA VAL A 60 -10.68 7.27 12.11
C VAL A 60 -11.54 6.28 12.89
N THR A 61 -12.67 5.92 12.30
CA THR A 61 -13.61 4.94 12.84
C THR A 61 -13.59 3.67 11.98
N GLU A 62 -14.16 2.59 12.51
CA GLU A 62 -14.35 1.34 11.76
C GLU A 62 -15.24 1.57 10.52
N ASP A 63 -16.29 2.39 10.65
CA ASP A 63 -17.20 2.74 9.55
C ASP A 63 -16.45 3.42 8.38
N ASN A 64 -15.47 4.28 8.65
CA ASN A 64 -14.67 4.88 7.57
C ASN A 64 -13.92 3.83 6.74
N PHE A 65 -13.43 2.76 7.37
CA PHE A 65 -12.80 1.66 6.62
C PHE A 65 -13.81 0.90 5.79
N TYR A 66 -15.04 0.72 6.29
CA TYR A 66 -16.11 0.05 5.54
C TYR A 66 -16.56 0.85 4.33
N GLU A 67 -16.73 2.16 4.48
CA GLU A 67 -17.05 3.07 3.37
C GLU A 67 -15.99 2.99 2.26
N ILE A 68 -14.71 3.07 2.62
CA ILE A 68 -13.60 2.96 1.67
C ILE A 68 -13.58 1.58 1.00
N CYS A 69 -13.86 0.51 1.76
CA CYS A 69 -13.91 -0.83 1.20
C CYS A 69 -15.04 -0.97 0.17
N ASP A 70 -16.21 -0.43 0.45
CA ASP A 70 -17.35 -0.45 -0.45
C ASP A 70 -17.09 0.38 -1.71
N GLU A 71 -16.52 1.59 -1.56
CA GLU A 71 -16.16 2.47 -2.69
C GLU A 71 -15.15 1.80 -3.63
N LEU A 72 -14.16 1.11 -3.08
CA LEU A 72 -13.14 0.38 -3.85
C LEU A 72 -13.62 -1.00 -4.33
N GLY A 73 -14.83 -1.44 -3.95
CA GLY A 73 -15.36 -2.76 -4.28
C GLY A 73 -14.59 -3.93 -3.66
N VAL A 74 -13.96 -3.73 -2.51
CA VAL A 74 -13.17 -4.75 -1.79
C VAL A 74 -13.92 -5.28 -0.56
N LYS A 75 -13.54 -6.48 -0.12
CA LYS A 75 -14.17 -7.12 1.05
C LYS A 75 -13.87 -6.32 2.34
N ARG A 76 -14.93 -6.00 3.10
CA ARG A 76 -14.81 -5.39 4.43
C ARG A 76 -13.99 -6.27 5.40
N PRO A 77 -13.11 -5.68 6.23
CA PRO A 77 -12.39 -6.42 7.25
C PRO A 77 -13.37 -6.97 8.31
N SER A 78 -13.11 -8.18 8.80
CA SER A 78 -13.96 -8.82 9.82
C SER A 78 -13.96 -8.11 11.17
N SER A 79 -12.92 -7.32 11.46
CA SER A 79 -12.79 -6.50 12.67
C SER A 79 -11.72 -5.44 12.44
N VAL A 80 -11.97 -4.22 12.91
CA VAL A 80 -10.99 -3.13 12.94
C VAL A 80 -10.66 -2.78 14.38
N LYS A 81 -9.37 -2.63 14.67
CA LYS A 81 -8.90 -2.17 15.98
C LYS A 81 -8.04 -0.93 15.82
N VAL A 82 -8.58 0.21 16.22
CA VAL A 82 -7.84 1.47 16.28
C VAL A 82 -7.04 1.51 17.58
N PHE A 83 -5.73 1.72 17.47
CA PHE A 83 -4.88 1.90 18.64
C PHE A 83 -4.85 3.38 19.00
N SER A 84 -5.13 3.72 20.25
CA SER A 84 -4.87 5.07 20.75
C SER A 84 -3.37 5.35 20.67
N GLY A 85 -3.00 6.52 20.14
CA GLY A 85 -1.61 6.94 20.10
C GLY A 85 -1.01 6.92 21.51
N LYS A 86 0.25 6.51 21.62
CA LYS A 86 0.99 6.72 22.88
C LYS A 86 1.07 8.22 23.12
N SER A 87 0.48 8.70 24.22
CA SER A 87 0.72 10.07 24.70
C SER A 87 2.23 10.23 24.86
N LYS A 88 2.78 11.27 24.22
CA LYS A 88 4.20 11.61 24.34
C LYS A 88 4.49 12.24 25.70
#